data_AF-A0A3E0MYR8-F1
#
_entry.id   AF-A0A3E0MYR8-F1
#
_cell.length_a   1.000
_cell.length_b   1.000
_cell.length_c   1.000
_cell.angle_alpha   90.00
_cell.angle_beta   90.00
_cell.angle_gamma   90.00
#
_symmetry.space_group_name_H-M   'P 1'
#
loop_
_entity.id
_entity.type
_entity.pdbx_description
1 polymer ?
#
loop_
_entity_poly.entity_id
_entity_poly.type
_entity_poly.pdbx_seq_one_letter_code
_entity_poly.pdbx_strand_id
1 'polypeptide(L)'
;MAMTDTTAINDPRFAPEVDPMFEYYIVEKPRLTYESPEDGPLTRAFVRILEGFLGRHEMEAHYQRLKAMDIDSKTFFREAFKLTNITLDGDTSALADIPKDRPVLFIANHPFGVIDGLIMCNMALDYANDFQVVINSLLCQDRDLVPHFLPIDFTETKEATKRNVRSKQLAGKALADGVPLILFPSGHVSTADAPGFGDVVDHPWTTFIAKLVMQYQPTVVPVYFHGQNTRLFHVASNIAEPFRMAMHMREALKRFGSTVSLDVGAHHSPEDYAHIRSRQEMTQHFYDIVQGTRRPRSNENK
;
A
#
# COMPACT_ATOMS: atom_id res chain seq x y z
N MET A 1 21.17 8.99 -24.38
CA MET A 1 21.45 10.08 -23.41
C MET A 1 21.32 9.42 -22.04
N ALA A 2 22.44 9.27 -21.34
CA ALA A 2 22.54 8.43 -20.14
C ALA A 2 21.60 8.98 -19.04
N MET A 3 20.71 8.12 -18.53
CA MET A 3 20.00 8.40 -17.29
C MET A 3 21.05 8.65 -16.21
N THR A 4 20.97 9.83 -15.61
CA THR A 4 21.70 10.20 -14.41
C THR A 4 21.50 9.11 -13.37
N ASP A 5 22.62 8.64 -12.81
CA ASP A 5 22.71 7.75 -11.67
C ASP A 5 21.74 8.24 -10.57
N THR A 6 20.55 7.64 -10.49
CA THR A 6 19.56 7.97 -9.48
C THR A 6 20.17 7.56 -8.16
N THR A 7 20.70 8.52 -7.41
CA THR A 7 21.16 8.31 -6.04
C THR A 7 20.03 7.60 -5.29
N ALA A 8 20.24 6.33 -4.96
CA ALA A 8 19.27 5.53 -4.24
C ALA A 8 18.80 6.30 -3.02
N ILE A 9 17.50 6.26 -2.70
CA ILE A 9 16.89 7.07 -1.63
C ILE A 9 17.60 6.83 -0.28
N ASN A 10 18.28 5.69 -0.11
CA ASN A 10 19.00 5.30 1.10
C ASN A 10 20.42 4.77 0.81
N ASP A 11 21.38 5.66 0.52
CA ASP A 11 22.81 5.33 0.69
C ASP A 11 23.07 5.15 2.21
N PRO A 12 23.57 3.98 2.67
CA PRO A 12 23.79 3.69 4.10
C PRO A 12 24.80 4.61 4.79
N ARG A 13 25.49 5.49 4.06
CA ARG A 13 26.37 6.52 4.61
C ARG A 13 25.63 7.82 4.98
N PHE A 14 24.32 7.91 4.73
CA PHE A 14 23.50 9.09 4.95
C PHE A 14 22.22 8.72 5.70
N ALA A 15 21.96 9.34 6.85
CA ALA A 15 20.64 9.23 7.48
C ALA A 15 19.61 9.87 6.53
N PRO A 16 18.52 9.19 6.16
CA PRO A 16 17.59 9.74 5.18
C PRO A 16 16.98 11.03 5.71
N GLU A 17 17.07 12.11 4.93
CA GLU A 17 16.47 13.39 5.29
C GLU A 17 14.94 13.23 5.20
N VAL A 18 14.30 13.11 6.37
CA VAL A 18 12.85 13.02 6.48
C VAL A 18 12.24 14.37 6.09
N ASP A 19 11.21 14.35 5.25
CA ASP A 19 10.46 15.56 4.97
C ASP A 19 9.93 16.16 6.29
N PRO A 20 10.19 17.44 6.60
CA PRO A 20 9.78 18.04 7.86
C PRO A 20 8.27 17.93 8.16
N MET A 21 7.43 17.78 7.14
CA MET A 21 5.98 17.58 7.30
C MET A 21 5.63 16.18 7.84
N PHE A 22 6.54 15.22 7.77
CA PHE A 22 6.34 13.83 8.17
C PHE A 22 7.03 13.47 9.49
N GLU A 23 7.94 14.31 9.98
CA GLU A 23 8.53 14.18 11.33
C GLU A 23 7.46 14.05 12.44
N TYR A 24 6.29 14.64 12.22
CA TYR A 24 5.13 14.51 13.12
C TYR A 24 4.69 13.05 13.38
N TYR A 25 4.86 12.16 12.40
CA TYR A 25 4.43 10.76 12.53
C TYR A 25 5.49 9.86 13.17
N ILE A 26 6.75 10.30 13.15
CA ILE A 26 7.88 9.47 13.56
C ILE A 26 7.93 9.40 15.09
N VAL A 27 8.14 8.19 15.60
CA VAL A 27 8.29 7.93 17.04
C VAL A 27 9.55 7.12 17.31
N GLU A 28 10.17 7.31 18.47
CA GLU A 28 11.41 6.60 18.85
C GLU A 28 11.24 5.08 18.87
N LYS A 29 10.05 4.60 19.24
CA LYS A 29 9.71 3.18 19.28
C LYS A 29 8.46 2.95 18.42
N PRO A 30 8.64 2.68 17.12
CA PRO A 30 7.53 2.45 16.21
C PRO A 30 6.63 1.31 16.69
N ARG A 31 5.33 1.54 16.61
CA ARG A 31 4.29 0.55 16.90
C ARG A 31 3.47 0.32 15.66
N LEU A 32 3.11 -0.94 15.41
CA LEU A 32 2.16 -1.27 14.36
C LEU A 32 0.76 -1.14 14.94
N THR A 33 0.23 0.07 14.94
CA THR A 33 -1.09 0.42 15.48
C THR A 33 -1.79 1.39 14.56
N TYR A 34 -3.11 1.29 14.53
CA TYR A 34 -3.98 2.28 13.89
C TYR A 34 -4.70 3.15 14.93
N GLU A 35 -4.14 3.26 16.14
CA GLU A 35 -4.58 4.20 17.16
C GLU A 35 -4.48 5.65 16.63
N SER A 36 -5.63 6.34 16.50
CA SER A 36 -5.65 7.76 16.15
C SER A 36 -5.28 8.61 17.38
N PRO A 37 -4.34 9.56 17.27
CA PRO A 37 -4.05 10.52 18.34
C PRO A 37 -5.25 11.39 18.71
N GLU A 38 -6.20 11.59 17.79
CA GLU A 38 -7.40 12.41 18.00
C GLU A 38 -8.50 11.71 18.80
N ASP A 39 -8.42 10.37 18.93
CA ASP A 39 -9.35 9.61 19.74
C ASP A 39 -9.24 9.99 21.22
N GLY A 40 -10.37 10.02 21.93
CA GLY A 40 -10.38 10.26 23.38
C GLY A 40 -9.58 9.19 24.15
N PRO A 41 -9.03 9.50 25.34
CA PRO A 41 -8.17 8.57 26.10
C PRO A 41 -8.81 7.19 26.37
N LEU A 42 -10.14 7.15 26.54
CA LEU A 42 -10.92 5.92 26.74
C LEU A 42 -11.00 5.07 25.46
N THR A 43 -11.30 5.69 24.32
CA THR A 43 -11.34 5.03 23.01
C THR A 43 -9.97 4.46 22.66
N ARG A 44 -8.91 5.24 22.87
CA ARG A 44 -7.54 4.78 22.68
C ARG A 44 -7.18 3.60 23.58
N ALA A 45 -7.58 3.63 24.86
CA ALA A 45 -7.37 2.51 25.77
C ALA A 45 -8.12 1.25 25.31
N PHE A 46 -9.36 1.41 24.86
CA PHE A 46 -10.15 0.31 24.31
C PHE A 46 -9.52 -0.28 23.03
N VAL A 47 -9.10 0.56 22.08
CA VAL A 47 -8.43 0.13 20.84
C VAL A 47 -7.14 -0.62 21.16
N ARG A 48 -6.30 -0.11 22.06
CA ARG A 48 -5.06 -0.80 22.46
C ARG A 48 -5.30 -2.19 23.04
N ILE A 49 -6.34 -2.33 23.87
CA ILE A 49 -6.74 -3.63 24.43
C ILE A 49 -7.20 -4.55 23.31
N LEU A 50 -8.08 -4.06 22.44
CA LEU A 50 -8.64 -4.83 21.34
C LEU A 50 -7.56 -5.28 20.35
N GLU A 51 -6.68 -4.37 19.91
CA GLU A 51 -5.53 -4.67 19.05
C GLU A 51 -4.57 -5.68 19.71
N GLY A 52 -4.35 -5.58 21.01
CA GLY A 52 -3.55 -6.54 21.77
C GLY A 52 -4.10 -7.97 21.66
N PHE A 53 -5.42 -8.14 21.81
CA PHE A 53 -6.10 -9.43 21.61
C PHE A 53 -6.12 -9.87 20.15
N LEU A 54 -6.09 -8.94 19.21
CA LEU A 54 -6.14 -9.19 17.77
C LEU A 54 -4.73 -9.30 17.14
N GLY A 55 -3.71 -9.61 17.95
CA GLY A 55 -2.40 -10.02 17.43
C GLY A 55 -1.40 -8.89 17.23
N ARG A 56 -1.67 -7.66 17.67
CA ARG A 56 -0.68 -6.56 17.60
C ARG A 56 0.66 -6.95 18.22
N HIS A 57 0.65 -7.63 19.38
CA HIS A 57 1.89 -8.04 20.06
C HIS A 57 2.72 -9.03 19.24
N GLU A 58 2.05 -9.95 18.53
CA GLU A 58 2.71 -10.91 17.65
C GLU A 58 3.33 -10.19 16.45
N MET A 59 2.56 -9.31 15.79
CA MET A 59 3.06 -8.50 14.68
C MET A 59 4.21 -7.58 15.10
N GLU A 60 4.11 -6.90 16.24
CA GLU A 60 5.19 -6.09 16.81
C GLU A 60 6.43 -6.93 17.11
N ALA A 61 6.27 -8.17 17.60
CA ALA A 61 7.40 -9.07 17.82
C ALA A 61 8.10 -9.49 16.51
N HIS A 62 7.35 -9.67 15.42
CA HIS A 62 7.93 -9.88 14.09
C HIS A 62 8.71 -8.64 13.62
N TYR A 63 8.09 -7.46 13.73
CA TYR A 63 8.70 -6.19 13.34
C TYR A 63 9.99 -5.90 14.13
N GLN A 64 9.97 -6.03 15.45
CA GLN A 64 11.14 -5.79 16.31
C GLN A 64 12.27 -6.80 16.03
N ARG A 65 11.94 -8.05 15.68
CA ARG A 65 12.96 -9.02 15.24
C ARG A 65 13.66 -8.59 13.97
N LEU A 66 12.92 -8.03 13.00
CA LEU A 66 13.49 -7.50 11.76
C LEU A 66 14.35 -6.27 12.03
N LYS A 67 13.89 -5.35 12.90
CA LYS A 67 14.68 -4.16 13.30
C LYS A 67 15.98 -4.53 14.01
N ALA A 68 15.98 -5.61 14.79
CA ALA A 68 17.17 -6.10 15.47
C ALA A 68 18.24 -6.68 14.53
N MET A 69 17.95 -6.87 13.24
CA MET A 69 18.91 -7.38 12.25
C MET A 69 19.88 -6.30 11.73
N ASP A 70 19.67 -5.02 12.04
CA ASP A 70 20.49 -3.89 11.59
C ASP A 70 20.69 -3.89 10.05
N ILE A 71 19.59 -4.02 9.33
CA ILE A 71 19.53 -4.10 7.87
C ILE A 71 18.99 -2.81 7.27
N ASP A 72 19.38 -2.52 6.02
CA ASP A 72 18.81 -1.40 5.27
C ASP A 72 17.31 -1.60 4.99
N SER A 73 16.61 -0.52 4.66
CA SER A 73 15.16 -0.50 4.45
C SER A 73 14.69 -1.44 3.34
N LYS A 74 15.46 -1.64 2.27
CA LYS A 74 15.08 -2.49 1.13
C LYS A 74 15.18 -3.95 1.54
N THR A 75 16.28 -4.30 2.19
CA THR A 75 16.45 -5.62 2.81
C THR A 75 15.37 -5.89 3.85
N PHE A 76 14.97 -4.88 4.62
CA PHE A 76 13.84 -5.01 5.56
C PHE A 76 12.55 -5.47 4.87
N PHE A 77 12.15 -4.88 3.73
CA PHE A 77 10.93 -5.33 3.03
C PHE A 77 11.05 -6.75 2.46
N ARG A 78 12.26 -7.15 2.02
CA ARG A 78 12.52 -8.53 1.56
C ARG A 78 12.41 -9.53 2.70
N GLU A 79 13.06 -9.25 3.84
CA GLU A 79 13.03 -10.12 5.01
C GLU A 79 11.65 -10.15 5.68
N ALA A 80 10.93 -9.01 5.70
CA ALA A 80 9.55 -8.94 6.14
C ALA A 80 8.65 -9.86 5.32
N PHE A 81 8.78 -9.85 3.98
CA PHE A 81 8.02 -10.73 3.12
C PHE A 81 8.37 -12.21 3.33
N LYS A 82 9.66 -12.56 3.39
CA LYS A 82 10.10 -13.94 3.70
C LYS A 82 9.54 -14.44 5.02
N LEU A 83 9.55 -13.59 6.05
CA LEU A 83 9.04 -13.91 7.38
C LEU A 83 7.54 -14.26 7.37
N THR A 84 6.75 -13.67 6.47
CA THR A 84 5.33 -14.04 6.33
C THR A 84 5.13 -15.48 5.87
N ASN A 85 6.14 -16.10 5.25
CA ASN A 85 6.05 -17.43 4.64
C ASN A 85 4.86 -17.57 3.67
N ILE A 86 4.47 -16.48 3.00
CA ILE A 86 3.41 -16.48 2.00
C ILE A 86 3.93 -17.05 0.70
N THR A 87 3.17 -17.96 0.10
CA THR A 87 3.41 -18.43 -1.28
C THR A 87 2.57 -17.59 -2.23
N LEU A 88 3.20 -17.00 -3.26
CA LEU A 88 2.47 -16.30 -4.31
C LEU A 88 1.99 -17.28 -5.37
N ASP A 89 0.70 -17.21 -5.69
CA ASP A 89 0.08 -17.95 -6.79
C ASP A 89 -0.32 -16.96 -7.89
N GLY A 90 0.64 -16.60 -8.73
CA GLY A 90 0.47 -15.63 -9.79
C GLY A 90 1.66 -15.60 -10.73
N ASP A 91 1.40 -15.31 -12.00
CA ASP A 91 2.45 -15.06 -12.97
C ASP A 91 2.88 -13.60 -12.91
N THR A 92 4.09 -13.35 -12.41
CA THR A 92 4.70 -12.02 -12.35
C THR A 92 5.66 -11.75 -13.50
N SER A 93 5.75 -12.65 -14.49
CA SER A 93 6.67 -12.50 -15.64
C SER A 93 6.44 -11.22 -16.43
N ALA A 94 5.20 -10.70 -16.44
CA ALA A 94 4.84 -9.42 -17.03
C ALA A 94 5.67 -8.23 -16.48
N LEU A 95 6.25 -8.36 -15.28
CA LEU A 95 7.14 -7.34 -14.71
C LEU A 95 8.44 -7.18 -15.51
N ALA A 96 8.92 -8.24 -16.17
CA ALA A 96 10.14 -8.23 -16.96
C ALA A 96 9.99 -7.40 -18.26
N ASP A 97 8.77 -7.30 -18.77
CA ASP A 97 8.45 -6.61 -20.03
C ASP A 97 8.15 -5.13 -19.84
N ILE A 98 8.14 -4.63 -18.59
CA ILE A 98 7.85 -3.22 -18.31
C ILE A 98 9.03 -2.35 -18.79
N PRO A 99 8.78 -1.33 -19.64
CA PRO A 99 9.80 -0.39 -20.07
C PRO A 99 10.54 0.28 -18.88
N LYS A 100 11.84 0.46 -19.01
CA LYS A 100 12.70 1.06 -17.96
C LYS A 100 12.99 2.55 -18.18
N ASP A 101 12.57 3.09 -19.32
CA ASP A 101 12.80 4.47 -19.76
C ASP A 101 11.70 5.45 -19.32
N ARG A 102 10.66 4.94 -18.65
CA ARG A 102 9.47 5.71 -18.24
C ARG A 102 9.18 5.50 -16.75
N PRO A 103 8.54 6.49 -16.07
CA PRO A 103 8.06 6.31 -14.71
C PRO A 103 7.08 5.15 -14.62
N VAL A 104 7.07 4.42 -13.51
CA VAL A 104 6.14 3.29 -13.30
C VAL A 104 5.20 3.56 -12.13
N LEU A 105 3.92 3.34 -12.38
CA LEU A 105 2.86 3.42 -11.39
C LEU A 105 2.18 2.05 -11.26
N PHE A 106 2.42 1.37 -10.15
CA PHE A 106 1.70 0.16 -9.79
C PHE A 106 0.37 0.51 -9.13
N ILE A 107 -0.72 -0.13 -9.59
CA ILE A 107 -2.07 0.06 -9.05
C ILE A 107 -2.73 -1.28 -8.77
N ALA A 108 -3.54 -1.35 -7.72
CA ALA A 108 -4.22 -2.58 -7.36
C ALA A 108 -5.52 -2.35 -6.58
N ASN A 109 -6.37 -3.38 -6.56
CA ASN A 109 -7.36 -3.54 -5.50
C ASN A 109 -6.66 -3.91 -4.17
N HIS A 110 -7.38 -3.84 -3.04
CA HIS A 110 -6.74 -3.92 -1.72
C HIS A 110 -7.45 -4.84 -0.70
N PRO A 111 -7.64 -6.14 -0.97
CA PRO A 111 -8.46 -7.00 -0.11
C PRO A 111 -7.81 -7.38 1.23
N PHE A 112 -6.49 -7.42 1.33
CA PHE A 112 -5.75 -7.90 2.51
C PHE A 112 -4.98 -6.82 3.27
N GLY A 113 -4.97 -5.59 2.78
CA GLY A 113 -4.34 -4.47 3.48
C GLY A 113 -2.81 -4.58 3.47
N VAL A 114 -2.19 -4.60 4.64
CA VAL A 114 -0.72 -4.59 4.79
C VAL A 114 -0.03 -5.71 3.99
N ILE A 115 -0.68 -6.87 3.82
CA ILE A 115 -0.15 -7.97 3.01
C ILE A 115 -0.05 -7.60 1.53
N ASP A 116 -1.09 -6.99 0.95
CA ASP A 116 -1.05 -6.52 -0.44
C ASP A 116 0.06 -5.49 -0.61
N GLY A 117 0.16 -4.55 0.34
CA GLY A 117 1.20 -3.53 0.34
C GLY A 117 2.60 -4.13 0.36
N LEU A 118 2.85 -5.11 1.23
CA LEU A 118 4.14 -5.78 1.34
C LEU A 118 4.50 -6.56 0.06
N ILE A 119 3.53 -7.24 -0.55
CA ILE A 119 3.72 -7.94 -1.83
C ILE A 119 4.06 -6.94 -2.94
N MET A 120 3.29 -5.85 -3.05
CA MET A 120 3.54 -4.79 -4.05
C MET A 120 4.91 -4.12 -3.86
N CYS A 121 5.35 -3.89 -2.62
CA CYS A 121 6.68 -3.36 -2.32
C CYS A 121 7.77 -4.33 -2.83
N ASN A 122 7.60 -5.63 -2.62
CA ASN A 122 8.56 -6.63 -3.10
C ASN A 122 8.56 -6.74 -4.63
N MET A 123 7.40 -6.68 -5.27
CA MET A 123 7.29 -6.63 -6.74
C MET A 123 7.96 -5.38 -7.32
N ALA A 124 7.77 -4.21 -6.68
CA ALA A 124 8.46 -2.99 -7.09
C ALA A 124 9.97 -3.11 -6.90
N LEU A 125 10.43 -3.75 -5.82
CA LEU A 125 11.86 -4.07 -5.59
C LEU A 125 12.42 -5.10 -6.59
N ASP A 126 11.61 -5.98 -7.16
CA ASP A 126 12.01 -6.90 -8.24
C ASP A 126 12.12 -6.15 -9.57
N TYR A 127 11.25 -5.16 -9.80
CA TYR A 127 11.28 -4.31 -10.99
C TYR A 127 12.44 -3.30 -10.93
N ALA A 128 12.65 -2.61 -9.81
CA ALA A 128 13.70 -1.61 -9.63
C ALA A 128 14.27 -1.68 -8.22
N ASN A 129 15.47 -1.14 -8.01
CA ASN A 129 16.11 -1.15 -6.68
C ASN A 129 15.52 -0.14 -5.69
N ASP A 130 14.34 0.45 -5.94
CA ASP A 130 13.71 1.42 -5.04
C ASP A 130 12.20 1.54 -5.31
N PHE A 131 11.47 2.15 -4.38
CA PHE A 131 10.04 2.44 -4.53
C PHE A 131 9.57 3.49 -3.53
N GLN A 132 8.42 4.10 -3.82
CA GLN A 132 7.59 4.78 -2.83
C GLN A 132 6.15 4.24 -2.89
N VAL A 133 5.48 4.22 -1.74
CA VAL A 133 4.11 3.72 -1.61
C VAL A 133 3.25 4.71 -0.83
N VAL A 134 2.06 4.98 -1.35
CA VAL A 134 1.05 5.82 -0.68
C VAL A 134 0.33 4.95 0.36
N ILE A 135 0.47 5.30 1.64
CA ILE A 135 -0.09 4.52 2.75
C ILE A 135 -0.77 5.40 3.80
N ASN A 136 -1.51 4.78 4.70
CA ASN A 136 -2.06 5.47 5.87
C ASN A 136 -0.92 6.00 6.76
N SER A 137 -1.02 7.27 7.13
CA SER A 137 -0.05 7.96 7.99
C SER A 137 0.21 7.29 9.34
N LEU A 138 -0.76 6.56 9.89
CA LEU A 138 -0.61 5.84 11.17
C LEU A 138 0.48 4.75 11.13
N LEU A 139 0.79 4.24 9.93
CA LEU A 139 1.88 3.27 9.71
C LEU A 139 3.25 3.92 9.51
N CYS A 140 3.32 5.25 9.37
CA CYS A 140 4.54 5.99 9.03
C CYS A 140 5.36 6.40 10.27
N GLN A 141 5.59 5.43 11.17
CA GLN A 141 6.21 5.68 12.47
C GLN A 141 7.72 5.46 12.49
N ASP A 142 8.23 4.64 11.58
CA ASP A 142 9.64 4.24 11.52
C ASP A 142 10.46 5.18 10.65
N ARG A 143 11.47 5.83 11.26
CA ARG A 143 12.39 6.74 10.57
C ARG A 143 13.15 6.05 9.43
N ASP A 144 13.47 4.77 9.55
CA ASP A 144 14.27 4.07 8.54
C ASP A 144 13.42 3.67 7.33
N LEU A 145 12.10 3.54 7.51
CA LEU A 145 11.16 3.13 6.45
C LEU A 145 10.41 4.30 5.83
N VAL A 146 10.31 5.43 6.54
CA VAL A 146 9.62 6.64 6.06
C VAL A 146 10.04 7.12 4.66
N PRO A 147 11.28 6.93 4.18
CA PRO A 147 11.65 7.37 2.82
C PRO A 147 10.87 6.64 1.71
N HIS A 148 10.37 5.44 2.00
CA HIS A 148 9.52 4.67 1.11
C HIS A 148 8.03 5.02 1.23
N PHE A 149 7.64 5.82 2.22
CA PHE A 149 6.23 6.05 2.55
C PHE A 149 5.76 7.46 2.18
N LEU A 150 4.58 7.52 1.59
CA LEU A 150 3.87 8.76 1.27
C LEU A 150 2.58 8.79 2.10
N PRO A 151 2.61 9.36 3.31
CA PRO A 151 1.52 9.26 4.28
C PRO A 151 0.28 10.01 3.84
N ILE A 152 -0.88 9.38 3.95
CA ILE A 152 -2.19 10.02 3.87
C ILE A 152 -2.83 10.00 5.26
N ASP A 153 -3.15 11.18 5.75
CA ASP A 153 -3.85 11.42 7.02
C ASP A 153 -5.34 11.65 6.75
N PHE A 154 -6.16 10.79 7.35
CA PHE A 154 -7.62 10.83 7.17
C PHE A 154 -8.33 11.71 8.22
N THR A 155 -7.59 12.34 9.14
CA THR A 155 -8.17 13.29 10.09
C THR A 155 -8.66 14.55 9.37
N GLU A 156 -9.78 15.11 9.82
CA GLU A 156 -10.43 16.26 9.19
C GLU A 156 -9.83 17.61 9.64
N THR A 157 -8.50 17.67 9.72
CA THR A 157 -7.77 18.86 10.16
C THR A 157 -7.08 19.61 9.01
N LYS A 158 -6.85 20.91 9.20
CA LYS A 158 -6.10 21.73 8.24
C LYS A 158 -4.67 21.23 8.06
N GLU A 159 -4.03 20.76 9.13
CA GLU A 159 -2.66 20.25 9.07
C GLU A 159 -2.58 18.89 8.39
N ALA A 160 -3.56 18.00 8.59
CA ALA A 160 -3.68 16.76 7.81
C ALA A 160 -3.87 17.05 6.31
N THR A 161 -4.72 18.03 5.98
CA THR A 161 -4.91 18.46 4.58
C THR A 161 -3.60 18.94 3.95
N LYS A 162 -2.80 19.75 4.66
CA LYS A 162 -1.49 20.22 4.18
C LYS A 162 -0.52 19.05 3.97
N ARG A 163 -0.42 18.13 4.94
CA ARG A 163 0.43 16.92 4.85
C ARG A 163 0.01 16.06 3.66
N ASN A 164 -1.28 15.87 3.43
CA ASN A 164 -1.80 15.13 2.26
C ASN A 164 -1.46 15.81 0.93
N VAL A 165 -1.51 17.14 0.85
CA VAL A 165 -1.07 17.86 -0.35
C VAL A 165 0.42 17.62 -0.59
N ARG A 166 1.24 17.67 0.47
CA ARG A 166 2.68 17.39 0.37
C ARG A 166 2.95 15.96 -0.11
N SER A 167 2.27 14.96 0.45
CA SER A 167 2.39 13.56 0.00
C SER A 167 2.04 13.38 -1.47
N LYS A 168 0.99 14.07 -1.95
CA LYS A 168 0.60 14.02 -3.37
C LYS A 168 1.63 14.70 -4.29
N GLN A 169 2.29 15.76 -3.82
CA GLN A 169 3.40 16.39 -4.55
C GLN A 169 4.61 15.47 -4.61
N LEU A 170 4.97 14.84 -3.49
CA LEU A 170 6.08 13.89 -3.41
C LEU A 170 5.83 12.64 -4.26
N ALA A 171 4.61 12.13 -4.31
CA ALA A 171 4.23 11.05 -5.23
C ALA A 171 4.49 11.41 -6.70
N GLY A 172 4.13 12.64 -7.10
CA GLY A 172 4.42 13.14 -8.43
C GLY A 172 5.92 13.30 -8.68
N LYS A 173 6.66 13.80 -7.69
CA LYS A 173 8.12 13.88 -7.74
C LYS A 173 8.76 12.49 -7.90
N ALA A 174 8.28 11.48 -7.18
CA ALA A 174 8.74 10.10 -7.29
C ALA A 174 8.67 9.61 -8.75
N LEU A 175 7.51 9.80 -9.39
CA LEU A 175 7.33 9.48 -10.80
C LEU A 175 8.28 10.29 -11.69
N ALA A 176 8.40 11.60 -11.47
CA ALA A 176 9.31 12.44 -12.25
C ALA A 176 10.79 12.03 -12.14
N ASP A 177 11.19 11.53 -10.97
CA ASP A 177 12.53 11.05 -10.68
C ASP A 177 12.76 9.57 -11.12
N GLY A 178 11.74 8.93 -11.70
CA GLY A 178 11.81 7.53 -12.15
C GLY A 178 11.73 6.50 -11.01
N VAL A 179 11.34 6.91 -9.81
CA VAL A 179 11.10 6.01 -8.67
C VAL A 179 9.72 5.38 -8.83
N PRO A 180 9.60 4.03 -8.84
CA PRO A 180 8.31 3.37 -8.93
C PRO A 180 7.38 3.78 -7.79
N LEU A 181 6.14 4.10 -8.15
CA LEU A 181 5.10 4.47 -7.20
C LEU A 181 4.07 3.36 -7.07
N ILE A 182 3.73 2.98 -5.84
CA ILE A 182 2.65 2.04 -5.54
C ILE A 182 1.46 2.82 -4.99
N LEU A 183 0.28 2.58 -5.55
CA LEU A 183 -0.96 3.25 -5.17
C LEU A 183 -2.13 2.26 -5.12
N PHE A 184 -2.80 2.19 -3.97
CA PHE A 184 -4.14 1.60 -3.84
C PHE A 184 -5.17 2.73 -3.92
N PRO A 185 -5.83 2.95 -5.08
CA PRO A 185 -6.49 4.24 -5.33
C PRO A 185 -7.76 4.49 -4.49
N SER A 186 -8.34 3.44 -3.91
CA SER A 186 -9.43 3.51 -2.92
C SER A 186 -8.98 4.13 -1.58
N GLY A 187 -7.69 4.02 -1.25
CA GLY A 187 -7.11 4.41 0.03
C GLY A 187 -7.51 3.54 1.22
N HIS A 188 -8.31 2.48 1.01
CA HIS A 188 -8.89 1.64 2.05
C HIS A 188 -8.82 0.16 1.66
N VAL A 189 -8.82 -0.71 2.65
CA VAL A 189 -8.94 -2.16 2.44
C VAL A 189 -10.34 -2.48 1.92
N SER A 190 -10.45 -3.39 0.95
CA SER A 190 -11.73 -3.79 0.36
C SER A 190 -12.67 -4.37 1.43
N THR A 191 -13.96 -4.02 1.36
CA THR A 191 -14.97 -4.46 2.32
C THR A 191 -16.20 -4.99 1.60
N ALA A 192 -16.91 -5.90 2.26
CA ALA A 192 -18.20 -6.37 1.76
C ALA A 192 -19.20 -5.20 1.71
N ASP A 193 -19.97 -5.13 0.62
CA ASP A 193 -20.98 -4.09 0.37
C ASP A 193 -22.22 -4.20 1.28
N ALA A 194 -22.36 -5.30 2.01
CA ALA A 194 -23.29 -5.46 3.11
C ALA A 194 -22.60 -5.99 4.39
N PRO A 195 -23.21 -5.82 5.59
CA PRO A 195 -22.60 -6.24 6.86
C PRO A 195 -22.24 -7.74 6.95
N GLY A 196 -21.01 -8.09 6.56
CA GLY A 196 -20.52 -9.47 6.56
C GLY A 196 -21.08 -10.39 5.46
N PHE A 197 -21.79 -9.81 4.48
CA PHE A 197 -22.41 -10.49 3.34
C PHE A 197 -22.20 -9.66 2.07
N GLY A 198 -22.47 -10.27 0.91
CA GLY A 198 -22.35 -9.60 -0.38
C GLY A 198 -20.93 -9.64 -0.94
N ASP A 199 -20.72 -8.87 -2.00
CA ASP A 199 -19.46 -8.87 -2.74
C ASP A 199 -18.45 -7.96 -2.04
N VAL A 200 -17.20 -8.42 -1.96
CA VAL A 200 -16.09 -7.61 -1.43
C VAL A 200 -15.58 -6.72 -2.55
N VAL A 201 -15.75 -5.42 -2.35
CA VAL A 201 -15.41 -4.39 -3.33
C VAL A 201 -14.52 -3.33 -2.70
N ASP A 202 -13.73 -2.67 -3.53
CA ASP A 202 -13.01 -1.48 -3.10
C ASP A 202 -13.99 -0.33 -2.80
N HIS A 203 -13.61 0.52 -1.86
CA HIS A 203 -14.20 1.85 -1.77
C HIS A 203 -13.99 2.62 -3.09
N PRO A 204 -14.86 3.59 -3.41
CA PRO A 204 -14.73 4.38 -4.63
C PRO A 204 -13.32 4.94 -4.81
N TRP A 205 -12.71 4.65 -5.95
CA TRP A 205 -11.36 5.09 -6.26
C TRP A 205 -11.29 6.62 -6.34
N THR A 206 -10.24 7.19 -5.75
CA THR A 206 -10.04 8.64 -5.75
C THR A 206 -9.48 9.11 -7.10
N THR A 207 -9.79 10.35 -7.49
CA THR A 207 -9.23 10.97 -8.70
C THR A 207 -7.73 11.27 -8.63
N PHE A 208 -7.04 10.80 -7.58
CA PHE A 208 -5.61 11.01 -7.43
C PHE A 208 -4.81 10.24 -8.48
N ILE A 209 -5.22 9.01 -8.81
CA ILE A 209 -4.62 8.25 -9.92
C ILE A 209 -4.69 9.04 -11.23
N ALA A 210 -5.86 9.59 -11.55
CA ALA A 210 -6.06 10.40 -12.76
C ALA A 210 -5.12 11.62 -12.80
N LYS A 211 -4.90 12.29 -11.67
CA LYS A 211 -3.97 13.43 -11.59
C LYS A 211 -2.53 12.99 -11.88
N LEU A 212 -2.10 11.86 -11.32
CA LEU A 212 -0.75 11.32 -11.55
C LEU A 212 -0.54 10.95 -13.02
N VAL A 213 -1.44 10.16 -13.60
CA VAL A 213 -1.27 9.68 -14.98
C VAL A 213 -1.35 10.79 -16.01
N MET A 214 -2.24 11.77 -15.83
CA MET A 214 -2.36 12.90 -16.76
C MET A 214 -1.16 13.84 -16.70
N GLN A 215 -0.51 13.98 -15.54
CA GLN A 215 0.58 14.92 -15.36
C GLN A 215 1.95 14.30 -15.64
N TYR A 216 2.18 13.05 -15.24
CA TYR A 216 3.49 12.42 -15.29
C TYR A 216 3.61 11.32 -16.35
N GLN A 217 2.47 10.94 -16.97
CA GLN A 217 2.43 9.96 -18.05
C GLN A 217 3.27 8.69 -17.76
N PRO A 218 3.04 8.00 -16.62
CA PRO A 218 3.77 6.79 -16.27
C PRO A 218 3.28 5.61 -17.10
N THR A 219 4.11 4.57 -17.22
CA THR A 219 3.62 3.23 -17.51
C THR A 219 2.86 2.71 -16.28
N VAL A 220 1.58 2.37 -16.46
CA VAL A 220 0.72 1.88 -15.38
C VAL A 220 0.68 0.36 -15.39
N VAL A 221 0.91 -0.26 -14.22
CA VAL A 221 0.92 -1.71 -14.06
C VAL A 221 -0.22 -2.12 -13.14
N PRO A 222 -1.30 -2.70 -13.68
CA PRO A 222 -2.43 -3.16 -12.89
C PRO A 222 -2.14 -4.51 -12.24
N VAL A 223 -2.52 -4.66 -10.98
CA VAL A 223 -2.44 -5.91 -10.22
C VAL A 223 -3.80 -6.18 -9.59
N TYR A 224 -4.27 -7.42 -9.70
CA TYR A 224 -5.49 -7.88 -9.05
C TYR A 224 -5.18 -8.96 -8.02
N PHE A 225 -5.44 -8.66 -6.75
CA PHE A 225 -5.38 -9.62 -5.65
C PHE A 225 -6.70 -10.37 -5.53
N HIS A 226 -6.62 -11.70 -5.46
CA HIS A 226 -7.79 -12.57 -5.29
C HIS A 226 -8.07 -12.86 -3.83
N GLY A 227 -9.35 -13.00 -3.51
CA GLY A 227 -9.83 -13.35 -2.18
C GLY A 227 -10.20 -12.14 -1.33
N GLN A 228 -10.43 -12.38 -0.03
CA GLN A 228 -10.95 -11.39 0.90
C GLN A 228 -10.58 -11.73 2.34
N ASN A 229 -10.62 -10.76 3.25
CA ASN A 229 -10.48 -10.99 4.68
C ASN A 229 -11.64 -11.81 5.26
N THR A 230 -11.56 -12.18 6.53
CA THR A 230 -12.60 -13.03 7.13
C THR A 230 -13.95 -12.32 7.21
N ARG A 231 -15.05 -13.09 7.28
CA ARG A 231 -16.39 -12.54 7.50
C ARG A 231 -16.46 -11.62 8.73
N LEU A 232 -15.71 -11.94 9.79
CA LEU A 232 -15.65 -11.13 11.00
C LEU A 232 -15.00 -9.77 10.74
N PHE A 233 -13.98 -9.68 9.88
CA PHE A 233 -13.44 -8.40 9.43
C PHE A 233 -14.54 -7.58 8.74
N HIS A 234 -15.27 -8.17 7.80
CA HIS A 234 -16.32 -7.45 7.08
C HIS A 234 -17.49 -7.01 7.96
N VAL A 235 -17.87 -7.81 8.97
CA VAL A 235 -18.83 -7.38 10.00
C VAL A 235 -18.27 -6.21 10.80
N ALA A 236 -17.05 -6.32 11.34
CA ALA A 236 -16.40 -5.26 12.13
C ALA A 236 -16.27 -3.96 11.33
N SER A 237 -15.92 -4.05 10.04
CA SER A 237 -15.79 -2.93 9.11
C SER A 237 -17.10 -2.18 8.89
N ASN A 238 -18.24 -2.87 8.96
CA ASN A 238 -19.55 -2.24 8.83
C ASN A 238 -20.06 -1.65 10.17
N ILE A 239 -19.44 -1.99 11.31
CA ILE A 239 -19.84 -1.47 12.63
C ILE A 239 -19.22 -0.10 12.89
N ALA A 240 -17.89 0.00 12.92
CA ALA A 240 -17.18 1.27 13.09
C ALA A 240 -15.69 1.15 12.74
N GLU A 241 -15.08 2.30 12.39
CA GLU A 241 -13.67 2.38 12.01
C GLU A 241 -12.68 1.82 13.04
N PRO A 242 -12.81 2.08 14.37
CA PRO A 242 -11.87 1.52 15.34
C PRO A 242 -11.88 -0.01 15.40
N PHE A 243 -13.04 -0.65 15.16
CA PHE A 243 -13.13 -2.11 15.11
C PHE A 243 -12.46 -2.69 13.86
N ARG A 244 -12.63 -1.99 12.71
CA ARG A 244 -11.93 -2.31 11.46
C ARG A 244 -10.42 -2.26 11.64
N MET A 245 -9.95 -1.14 12.17
CA MET A 245 -8.54 -0.87 12.44
C MET A 245 -7.92 -1.96 13.31
N ALA A 246 -8.58 -2.32 14.40
CA ALA A 246 -8.08 -3.34 15.31
C ALA A 246 -8.00 -4.75 14.68
N MET A 247 -8.83 -5.04 13.66
CA MET A 247 -8.86 -6.32 12.97
C MET A 247 -7.76 -6.48 11.92
N HIS A 248 -7.14 -5.40 11.42
CA HIS A 248 -6.13 -5.49 10.37
C HIS A 248 -4.94 -6.37 10.75
N MET A 249 -4.43 -6.25 11.97
CA MET A 249 -3.29 -7.06 12.43
C MET A 249 -3.63 -8.55 12.45
N ARG A 250 -4.83 -8.89 12.92
CA ARG A 250 -5.31 -10.27 12.96
C ARG A 250 -5.47 -10.86 11.56
N GLU A 251 -6.05 -10.10 10.64
CA GLU A 251 -6.26 -10.57 9.27
C GLU A 251 -4.91 -10.73 8.53
N ALA A 252 -3.96 -9.82 8.76
CA ALA A 252 -2.61 -9.95 8.22
C ALA A 252 -1.89 -11.20 8.75
N LEU A 253 -1.90 -11.42 10.07
CA LEU A 253 -1.29 -12.61 10.69
C LEU A 253 -1.94 -13.91 10.20
N LYS A 254 -3.26 -13.92 9.99
CA LYS A 254 -3.96 -15.08 9.41
C LYS A 254 -3.48 -15.45 8.00
N ARG A 255 -2.86 -14.53 7.28
CA ARG A 255 -2.28 -14.79 5.95
C ARG A 255 -0.88 -15.38 6.02
N PHE A 256 -0.20 -15.32 7.17
CA PHE A 256 1.13 -15.90 7.28
C PHE A 256 1.07 -17.41 7.05
N GLY A 257 2.00 -17.95 6.26
CA GLY A 257 2.03 -19.35 5.86
C GLY A 257 0.94 -19.77 4.85
N SER A 258 0.18 -18.83 4.29
CA SER A 258 -0.88 -19.13 3.32
C SER A 258 -0.46 -18.83 1.88
N THR A 259 -1.31 -19.22 0.93
CA THR A 259 -1.18 -18.82 -0.48
C THR A 259 -1.96 -17.54 -0.73
N VAL A 260 -1.31 -16.55 -1.37
CA VAL A 260 -1.97 -15.36 -1.89
C VAL A 260 -1.92 -15.42 -3.41
N SER A 261 -3.09 -15.51 -4.04
CA SER A 261 -3.20 -15.51 -5.49
C SER A 261 -3.35 -14.09 -6.01
N LEU A 262 -2.63 -13.75 -7.07
CA LEU A 262 -2.70 -12.45 -7.73
C LEU A 262 -2.48 -12.60 -9.24
N ASP A 263 -3.01 -11.66 -10.02
CA ASP A 263 -2.72 -11.54 -11.44
C ASP A 263 -2.09 -10.18 -11.72
N VAL A 264 -0.97 -10.17 -12.42
CA VAL A 264 -0.35 -8.96 -12.97
C VAL A 264 -0.86 -8.79 -14.40
N GLY A 265 -1.52 -7.67 -14.67
CA GLY A 265 -2.04 -7.36 -16.00
C GLY A 265 -0.95 -6.83 -16.94
N ALA A 266 -1.30 -6.70 -18.21
CA ALA A 266 -0.43 -6.02 -19.17
C ALA A 266 -0.20 -4.57 -18.73
N HIS A 267 1.01 -4.06 -18.92
CA HIS A 267 1.28 -2.67 -18.62
C HIS A 267 0.62 -1.75 -19.65
N HIS A 268 0.18 -0.57 -19.21
CA HIS A 268 -0.46 0.43 -20.04
C HIS A 268 0.46 1.65 -20.17
N SER A 269 0.86 1.96 -21.39
CA SER A 269 1.69 3.10 -21.70
C SER A 269 0.84 4.38 -21.90
N PRO A 270 1.42 5.58 -21.81
CA PRO A 270 0.71 6.85 -22.03
C PRO A 270 -0.15 6.90 -23.28
N GLU A 271 0.29 6.25 -24.35
CA GLU A 271 -0.43 6.18 -25.62
C GLU A 271 -1.79 5.47 -25.49
N ASP A 272 -1.91 4.50 -24.57
CA ASP A 272 -3.13 3.71 -24.36
C ASP A 272 -4.25 4.53 -23.73
N TYR A 273 -3.91 5.55 -22.91
CA TYR A 273 -4.88 6.34 -22.16
C TYR A 273 -4.88 7.84 -22.52
N ALA A 274 -4.05 8.29 -23.47
CA ALA A 274 -3.93 9.71 -23.87
C ALA A 274 -5.23 10.33 -24.42
N HIS A 275 -6.15 9.49 -24.90
CA HIS A 275 -7.44 9.92 -25.43
C HIS A 275 -8.42 10.36 -24.33
N ILE A 276 -8.23 9.90 -23.09
CA ILE A 276 -9.11 10.18 -21.97
C ILE A 276 -8.77 11.55 -21.36
N ARG A 277 -9.76 12.45 -21.26
CA ARG A 277 -9.56 13.82 -20.78
C ARG A 277 -10.19 14.09 -19.41
N SER A 278 -11.24 13.37 -19.07
CA SER A 278 -11.92 13.51 -17.79
C SER A 278 -11.19 12.74 -16.68
N ARG A 279 -11.03 13.37 -15.51
CA ARG A 279 -10.41 12.70 -14.36
C ARG A 279 -11.26 11.55 -13.85
N GLN A 280 -12.58 11.70 -13.88
CA GLN A 280 -13.52 10.65 -13.47
C GLN A 280 -13.44 9.46 -14.43
N GLU A 281 -13.47 9.72 -15.73
CA GLU A 281 -13.34 8.68 -16.76
C GLU A 281 -11.99 7.97 -16.68
N MET A 282 -10.90 8.70 -16.49
CA MET A 282 -9.56 8.13 -16.31
C MET A 282 -9.48 7.24 -15.05
N THR A 283 -10.13 7.66 -13.96
CA THR A 283 -10.17 6.88 -12.72
C THR A 283 -10.96 5.60 -12.93
N GLN A 284 -12.14 5.69 -13.58
CA GLN A 284 -12.96 4.52 -13.88
C GLN A 284 -12.26 3.57 -14.86
N HIS A 285 -11.59 4.10 -15.88
CA HIS A 285 -10.83 3.30 -16.84
C HIS A 285 -9.79 2.41 -16.16
N PHE A 286 -8.99 2.97 -15.24
CA PHE A 286 -8.00 2.17 -14.51
C PHE A 286 -8.61 1.24 -13.47
N TYR A 287 -9.75 1.60 -12.88
CA TYR A 287 -10.53 0.68 -12.05
C TYR A 287 -10.96 -0.54 -12.88
N ASP A 288 -11.55 -0.32 -14.05
CA ASP A 288 -12.03 -1.37 -14.95
C ASP A 288 -10.88 -2.26 -15.46
N ILE A 289 -9.71 -1.67 -15.75
CA ILE A 289 -8.49 -2.42 -16.09
C ILE A 289 -8.06 -3.36 -14.96
N VAL A 290 -8.03 -2.87 -13.71
CA VAL A 290 -7.66 -3.71 -12.56
C VAL A 290 -8.69 -4.81 -12.35
N GLN A 291 -9.98 -4.52 -12.40
CA GLN A 291 -11.03 -5.54 -12.30
C GLN A 291 -10.97 -6.56 -13.44
N GLY A 292 -10.67 -6.10 -14.67
CA GLY A 292 -10.51 -6.94 -15.86
C GLY A 292 -9.22 -7.77 -15.89
N THR A 293 -8.26 -7.47 -15.00
CA THR A 293 -7.03 -8.27 -14.84
C THR A 293 -7.33 -9.61 -14.16
N ARG A 294 -8.45 -9.73 -13.44
CA ARG A 294 -8.89 -10.95 -12.77
C ARG A 294 -9.01 -12.12 -13.75
N ARG A 295 -8.18 -13.15 -13.59
CA ARG A 295 -8.31 -14.42 -14.33
C ARG A 295 -9.10 -15.42 -13.49
N PRO A 296 -10.09 -16.15 -14.07
CA PRO A 296 -10.83 -17.17 -13.34
C PRO A 296 -9.89 -18.23 -12.76
N ARG A 297 -9.96 -18.47 -11.45
CA ARG A 297 -9.18 -19.54 -10.79
C ARG A 297 -10.07 -20.78 -10.66
N SER A 298 -9.49 -21.96 -10.94
CA SER A 298 -10.21 -23.24 -11.04
C SER A 298 -10.95 -23.68 -9.75
N ASN A 299 -10.71 -23.00 -8.63
CA ASN A 299 -11.25 -23.34 -7.31
C ASN A 299 -12.35 -22.37 -6.80
N GLU A 300 -12.77 -21.36 -7.57
CA GLU A 300 -13.83 -20.42 -7.13
C GLU A 300 -15.27 -21.02 -7.18
N ASN A 301 -15.42 -22.31 -7.51
CA ASN A 301 -16.70 -23.04 -7.58
C ASN A 301 -16.93 -24.03 -6.41
N LYS A 302 -16.39 -23.79 -5.22
CA LYS A 302 -16.69 -24.60 -4.02
C LYS A 302 -17.04 -23.77 -2.80
#